data_AF-A0A2T4ZHL7-F1
#
_entry.id   AF-A0A2T4ZHL7-F1
#
_cell.length_a   1.000
_cell.length_b   1.000
_cell.length_c   1.000
_cell.angle_alpha   90.00
_cell.angle_beta   90.00
_cell.angle_gamma   90.00
#
_symmetry.space_group_name_H-M   'P 1'
#
loop_
_entity.id
_entity.type
_entity.pdbx_description
1 polymer ?
#
loop_
_entity_poly.entity_id
_entity_poly.type
_entity_poly.pdbx_seq_one_letter_code
_entity_poly.pdbx_strand_id
1 'polypeptide(L)'
;MSDPHQPEPPQHILGDMGFDFVAAPPEQPRVRWGDIMTIPERGSGAEPRLEARVLMYPDKSRFFVHYPSGKEEILSAAQFVAFVLELKRSHRFSFDRKRG
;
A
#
# COMPACT_ATOMS: atom_id res chain seq x y z
N MET A 1 -21.07 -50.28 21.44
CA MET A 1 -22.14 -49.57 22.17
C MET A 1 -21.47 -48.78 23.27
N SER A 2 -21.62 -47.48 23.48
CA SER A 2 -22.00 -46.34 22.65
C SER A 2 -21.51 -45.14 23.47
N ASP A 3 -20.76 -44.26 22.85
CA ASP A 3 -20.29 -42.99 23.42
C ASP A 3 -21.43 -41.97 23.29
N PRO A 4 -21.92 -41.30 24.34
CA PRO A 4 -22.91 -40.25 24.19
C PRO A 4 -22.32 -38.86 24.48
N HIS A 5 -21.96 -38.21 23.37
CA HIS A 5 -22.31 -36.83 23.05
C HIS A 5 -22.18 -35.78 24.16
N GLN A 6 -20.98 -35.21 24.25
CA GLN A 6 -20.82 -33.83 24.68
C GLN A 6 -21.29 -32.91 23.53
N PRO A 7 -22.29 -32.03 23.71
CA PRO A 7 -22.64 -31.06 22.68
C PRO A 7 -21.55 -30.00 22.62
N GLU A 8 -20.86 -29.90 21.48
CA GLU A 8 -19.99 -28.75 21.20
C GLU A 8 -20.83 -27.47 21.17
N PRO A 9 -20.36 -26.36 21.77
CA PRO A 9 -21.09 -25.10 21.72
C PRO A 9 -21.22 -24.62 20.26
N PRO A 10 -22.35 -23.98 19.92
CA PRO A 10 -22.64 -23.59 18.55
C PRO A 10 -21.53 -22.66 18.04
N GLN A 11 -20.88 -23.07 16.96
CA GLN A 11 -20.01 -22.21 16.18
C GLN A 11 -20.88 -21.06 15.69
N HIS A 12 -20.66 -19.88 16.28
CA HIS A 12 -21.29 -18.65 15.83
C HIS A 12 -20.86 -18.43 14.38
N ILE A 13 -21.76 -18.80 13.46
CA ILE A 13 -21.78 -18.35 12.08
C ILE A 13 -22.04 -16.83 12.16
N LEU A 14 -20.96 -16.06 12.28
CA LEU A 14 -20.98 -14.65 11.90
C LEU A 14 -20.68 -14.60 10.41
N GLY A 15 -21.73 -14.82 9.62
CA GLY A 15 -21.77 -14.32 8.26
C GLY A 15 -21.83 -12.79 8.28
N ASP A 16 -21.35 -12.22 7.18
CA ASP A 16 -21.67 -10.88 6.68
C ASP A 16 -20.79 -9.72 7.15
N MET A 17 -19.55 -9.69 6.65
CA MET A 17 -18.94 -8.49 6.06
C MET A 17 -17.69 -8.92 5.31
N GLY A 18 -17.73 -8.82 3.97
CA GLY A 18 -16.63 -9.16 3.07
C GLY A 18 -15.41 -8.25 3.24
N PHE A 19 -14.65 -8.47 4.29
CA PHE A 19 -13.24 -8.12 4.36
C PHE A 19 -12.47 -9.41 4.12
N ASP A 20 -12.08 -9.62 2.86
CA ASP A 20 -11.05 -10.57 2.51
C ASP A 20 -9.78 -10.15 3.26
N PHE A 21 -9.57 -10.72 4.45
CA PHE A 21 -8.30 -10.69 5.14
C PHE A 21 -7.33 -11.48 4.28
N VAL A 22 -6.84 -10.84 3.22
CA VAL A 22 -5.73 -11.35 2.43
C VAL A 22 -4.61 -11.53 3.45
N ALA A 23 -4.31 -12.79 3.80
CA ALA A 23 -3.16 -13.12 4.62
C ALA A 23 -1.98 -12.30 4.08
N ALA A 24 -1.30 -11.56 4.96
CA ALA A 24 -0.16 -10.76 4.54
C ALA A 24 0.76 -11.66 3.73
N PRO A 25 1.05 -11.32 2.45
CA PRO A 25 1.93 -12.15 1.63
C PRO A 25 3.23 -12.36 2.40
N PRO A 26 3.91 -13.52 2.23
CA PRO A 26 5.19 -13.76 2.89
C PRO A 26 6.10 -12.55 2.65
N GLU A 27 6.81 -12.10 3.70
CA GLU A 27 7.67 -10.92 3.61
C GLU A 27 8.75 -11.17 2.56
N GLN A 28 8.55 -10.62 1.36
CA GLN A 28 9.53 -10.64 0.27
C GLN A 28 10.47 -9.44 0.39
N PRO A 29 11.71 -9.54 -0.12
CA PRO A 29 12.62 -8.39 -0.24
C PRO A 29 11.95 -7.25 -1.01
N ARG A 30 11.90 -6.06 -0.39
CA ARG A 30 11.32 -4.86 -0.99
C ARG A 30 12.38 -4.18 -1.86
N VAL A 31 12.03 -3.84 -3.10
CA VAL A 31 12.91 -3.10 -4.02
C VAL A 31 12.46 -1.65 -4.13
N ARG A 32 13.42 -0.71 -4.24
CA ARG A 32 13.09 0.70 -4.45
C ARG A 32 12.53 0.89 -5.85
N TRP A 33 11.35 1.49 -5.93
CA TRP A 33 10.65 1.70 -7.18
C TRP A 33 10.67 3.16 -7.67
N GLY A 34 10.50 4.10 -6.75
CA GLY A 34 10.43 5.50 -7.09
C GLY A 34 10.30 6.38 -5.86
N ASP A 35 10.21 7.68 -6.11
CA ASP A 35 10.03 8.71 -5.11
C ASP A 35 8.87 9.62 -5.50
N ILE A 36 8.11 10.08 -4.52
CA ILE A 36 7.09 11.10 -4.67
C ILE A 36 7.73 12.40 -4.22
N MET A 37 7.77 13.38 -5.12
CA MET A 37 8.38 14.68 -4.89
C MET A 37 7.30 15.75 -4.97
N THR A 38 7.39 16.77 -4.13
CA THR A 38 6.62 18.01 -4.26
C THR A 38 7.13 18.81 -5.46
N ILE A 39 6.21 19.34 -6.25
CA ILE A 39 6.51 20.28 -7.33
C ILE A 39 6.48 21.68 -6.72
N PRO A 40 7.59 22.44 -6.77
CA PRO A 40 7.60 23.80 -6.24
C PRO A 40 6.75 24.72 -7.11
N GLU A 41 6.11 25.71 -6.48
CA GLU A 41 5.34 26.72 -7.20
C GLU A 41 6.26 27.54 -8.12
N ARG A 42 5.76 27.85 -9.32
CA ARG A 42 6.55 28.56 -10.33
C ARG A 42 6.93 29.95 -9.81
N GLY A 43 8.24 30.23 -9.77
CA GLY A 43 8.76 31.50 -9.27
C GLY A 43 8.96 31.57 -7.75
N SER A 44 8.66 30.50 -7.00
CA SER A 44 8.91 30.46 -5.55
C SER A 44 10.39 30.33 -5.18
N GLY A 45 11.25 29.87 -6.10
CA GLY A 45 12.65 29.53 -5.82
C GLY A 45 12.82 28.33 -4.88
N ALA A 46 11.74 27.63 -4.52
CA ALA A 46 11.80 26.45 -3.68
C ALA A 46 12.31 25.23 -4.45
N GLU A 47 13.12 24.40 -3.78
CA GLU A 47 13.58 23.13 -4.33
C GLU A 47 12.52 22.02 -4.18
N PRO A 48 12.43 21.06 -5.11
CA PRO A 48 11.59 19.87 -4.96
C PRO A 48 11.94 19.09 -3.69
N ARG A 49 10.94 18.69 -2.90
CA ARG A 49 11.14 17.93 -1.66
C ARG A 49 10.58 16.53 -1.75
N LEU A 50 11.31 15.57 -1.18
CA LEU A 50 10.86 14.19 -1.04
C LEU A 50 9.67 14.12 -0.07
N GLU A 51 8.51 13.72 -0.58
CA GLU A 51 7.28 13.53 0.18
C GLU A 51 7.13 12.08 0.64
N ALA A 52 7.48 11.12 -0.22
CA ALA A 52 7.49 9.71 0.16
C ALA A 52 8.42 8.89 -0.75
N ARG A 53 8.87 7.74 -0.24
CA ARG A 53 9.57 6.73 -1.03
C ARG A 53 8.64 5.57 -1.34
N VAL A 54 8.67 5.09 -2.57
CA VAL A 54 7.90 3.92 -3.00
C VAL A 54 8.83 2.72 -3.11
N LEU A 55 8.50 1.68 -2.34
CA LEU A 55 9.06 0.35 -2.49
C LEU A 55 8.02 -0.58 -3.11
N MET A 56 8.44 -1.73 -3.62
CA MET A 56 7.52 -2.75 -4.13
C MET A 56 8.08 -4.16 -3.91
N TYR A 57 7.22 -5.16 -3.93
CA TYR A 57 7.67 -6.53 -4.13
C TYR A 57 8.09 -6.77 -5.58
N PRO A 58 9.05 -7.68 -5.85
CA PRO A 58 9.54 -7.93 -7.21
C PRO A 58 8.44 -8.39 -8.18
N ASP A 59 7.45 -9.11 -7.68
CA ASP A 59 6.26 -9.57 -8.41
C ASP A 59 5.23 -8.46 -8.71
N LYS A 60 5.45 -7.23 -8.21
CA LYS A 60 4.55 -6.06 -8.35
C LYS A 60 3.17 -6.27 -7.71
N SER A 61 3.01 -7.24 -6.81
CA SER A 61 1.74 -7.52 -6.13
C SER A 61 1.37 -6.45 -5.09
N ARG A 62 2.39 -5.81 -4.49
CA ARG A 62 2.26 -4.77 -3.46
C ARG A 62 3.26 -3.64 -3.64
N PHE A 63 2.79 -2.43 -3.35
CA PHE A 63 3.54 -1.19 -3.32
C PHE A 63 3.45 -0.60 -1.91
N PHE A 64 4.57 -0.07 -1.44
CA PHE A 64 4.72 0.46 -0.08
C PHE A 64 5.12 1.93 -0.21
N VAL A 65 4.24 2.82 0.21
CA VAL A 65 4.49 4.27 0.22
C VAL A 65 4.94 4.66 1.62
N HIS A 66 6.24 4.87 1.77
CA HIS A 66 6.88 5.20 3.04
C HIS A 66 7.13 6.70 3.16
N TYR A 67 6.44 7.33 4.09
CA TYR A 67 6.54 8.77 4.35
C TYR A 67 7.69 9.08 5.32
N PRO A 68 8.33 10.25 5.24
CA PRO A 68 9.34 10.69 6.22
C PRO A 68 8.85 10.72 7.66
N SER A 69 7.53 10.81 7.88
CA SER A 69 6.90 10.72 9.21
C SER A 69 6.97 9.32 9.84
N GLY A 70 7.41 8.30 9.10
CA GLY A 70 7.40 6.91 9.53
C GLY A 70 6.08 6.18 9.25
N LYS A 71 5.06 6.87 8.73
CA LYS A 71 3.84 6.21 8.24
C LYS A 71 4.15 5.43 6.96
N GLU A 72 3.56 4.25 6.83
CA GLU A 72 3.59 3.45 5.61
C GLU A 72 2.17 3.13 5.14
N GLU A 73 1.92 3.29 3.85
CA GLU A 73 0.69 2.84 3.19
C GLU A 73 1.00 1.68 2.25
N ILE A 74 0.25 0.59 2.40
CA ILE A 74 0.41 -0.62 1.59
C ILE A 74 -0.72 -0.66 0.56
N LEU A 75 -0.36 -0.68 -0.71
CA LEU A 75 -1.28 -0.58 -1.83
C LEU A 75 -1.15 -1.81 -2.74
N SER A 76 -2.28 -2.33 -3.22
CA SER A 76 -2.29 -3.20 -4.39
C SER A 76 -1.87 -2.46 -5.66
N ALA A 77 -1.58 -3.18 -6.75
CA ALA A 77 -1.24 -2.56 -8.03
C ALA A 77 -2.32 -1.58 -8.52
N ALA A 78 -3.61 -1.95 -8.43
CA ALA A 78 -4.71 -1.08 -8.86
C ALA A 78 -4.82 0.18 -8.00
N GLN A 79 -4.71 0.05 -6.68
CA GLN A 79 -4.71 1.19 -5.75
C GLN A 79 -3.52 2.12 -5.99
N PHE A 80 -2.34 1.55 -6.24
CA PHE A 80 -1.14 2.34 -6.55
C PHE A 80 -1.30 3.14 -7.85
N VAL A 81 -1.87 2.55 -8.90
CA VAL A 81 -2.17 3.28 -10.15
C VAL A 81 -3.15 4.42 -9.90
N ALA A 82 -4.25 4.17 -9.17
CA ALA A 82 -5.21 5.20 -8.82
C ALA A 82 -4.56 6.34 -8.03
N PHE A 83 -3.72 6.00 -7.05
CA PHE A 83 -2.95 6.95 -6.26
C PHE A 83 -2.01 7.82 -7.11
N VAL A 84 -1.24 7.22 -8.03
CA VAL A 84 -0.36 7.98 -8.93
C VAL A 84 -1.16 8.90 -9.87
N LEU A 85 -2.31 8.45 -10.36
CA LEU A 85 -3.18 9.28 -11.18
C LEU A 85 -3.71 10.48 -10.40
N GLU A 86 -4.07 10.28 -9.13
CA GLU A 86 -4.53 11.36 -8.26
C GLU A 86 -3.42 12.38 -7.95
N LEU A 87 -2.20 11.91 -7.69
CA LEU A 87 -1.03 12.80 -7.55
C LEU A 87 -0.82 13.66 -8.80
N LYS A 88 -0.93 13.07 -10.00
CA LYS A 88 -0.79 13.82 -11.26
C LYS A 88 -1.88 14.88 -11.42
N ARG A 89 -3.13 14.57 -11.04
CA ARG A 89 -4.26 15.52 -11.09
C ARG A 89 -4.08 16.68 -10.12
N SER A 90 -3.39 16.47 -9.01
CA SER A 90 -3.15 17.53 -8.02
C SER A 90 -2.24 18.64 -8.55
N HIS A 91 -1.40 18.36 -9.55
CA HIS A 91 -0.31 19.23 -10.02
C HIS A 91 0.71 19.68 -8.96
N ARG A 92 0.59 19.19 -7.72
CA ARG A 92 1.45 19.52 -6.58
C ARG A 92 2.57 18.50 -6.36
N PHE A 93 2.43 17.32 -6.96
CA PHE A 93 3.35 16.21 -6.77
C PHE A 93 3.74 15.60 -8.11
N SER A 94 4.97 15.10 -8.17
CA SER A 94 5.50 14.29 -9.26
C SER A 94 5.95 12.94 -8.72
N PHE A 95 5.74 11.89 -9.49
CA PHE A 95 6.31 10.57 -9.21
C PHE A 95 7.53 10.34 -10.10
N ASP A 96 8.72 10.26 -9.50
CA ASP A 96 9.97 9.92 -10.17
C ASP A 96 10.24 8.43 -10.05
N ARG A 97 10.10 7.72 -11.17
CA ARG A 97 10.39 6.28 -11.23
C ARG A 97 11.89 6.08 -11.35
N LYS A 98 12.50 5.42 -10.38
CA LYS A 98 13.90 4.99 -10.50
C LYS A 98 13.97 3.84 -11.50
N ARG A 99 14.72 4.05 -12.58
CA ARG A 99 15.15 2.94 -13.43
C ARG A 99 16.22 2.19 -12.64
N GLY A 100 15.88 1.00 -12.17
CA GLY A 100 16.87 0.02 -11.74
C GLY A 100 17.71 -0.46 -12.91
#